data_AF-A0A2V3WB13-F1
#
_entry.id   AF-A0A2V3WB13-F1
#
_cell.length_a   1.000
_cell.length_b   1.000
_cell.length_c   1.000
_cell.angle_alpha   90.00
_cell.angle_beta   90.00
_cell.angle_gamma   90.00
#
_symmetry.space_group_name_H-M   'P 1'
#
loop_
_entity.id
_entity.type
_entity.pdbx_description
1 polymer ?
#
loop_
_entity_poly.entity_id
_entity_poly.type
_entity_poly.pdbx_seq_one_letter_code
_entity_poly.pdbx_strand_id
1 'polypeptide(L)'
;MTQGEKIQYYLHQWLQSRNISSFPIYYFIAFSESSTIINVKGDEDTIGKVVSYIDDIPLRLMKLNENISKNRIVNLTLKNKVVRAIMRECEDFDYDILATFDIKKNEILPGVHCQQCENLGMERLHGKGRCYKCGAYSKDAYLKGLQDYILLISKTITNKACREFLQLNDRHEALHIIKSSHLFIKKSRQIWMKK
;
A
#
# COMPACT_ATOMS: atom_id res chain seq x y z
N MET A 1 -12.67 -13.82 -24.15
CA MET A 1 -11.82 -12.78 -23.54
C MET A 1 -11.36 -13.26 -22.17
N THR A 2 -10.08 -13.55 -22.03
CA THR A 2 -9.42 -14.02 -20.78
C THR A 2 -9.31 -12.88 -19.76
N GLN A 3 -8.90 -13.19 -18.52
CA GLN A 3 -8.66 -12.17 -17.50
C GLN A 3 -7.56 -11.18 -17.91
N GLY A 4 -6.47 -11.67 -18.53
CA GLY A 4 -5.37 -10.83 -19.02
C GLY A 4 -5.84 -9.85 -20.11
N GLU A 5 -6.60 -10.34 -21.09
CA GLU A 5 -7.17 -9.51 -22.16
C GLU A 5 -8.15 -8.46 -21.61
N LYS A 6 -8.97 -8.83 -20.62
CA LYS A 6 -9.88 -7.88 -19.94
C LYS A 6 -9.11 -6.75 -19.28
N ILE A 7 -8.06 -7.05 -18.50
CA ILE A 7 -7.24 -6.04 -17.82
C ILE A 7 -6.56 -5.12 -18.85
N GLN A 8 -5.98 -5.70 -19.91
CA GLN A 8 -5.37 -4.95 -21.01
C GLN A 8 -6.39 -3.99 -21.66
N TYR A 9 -7.59 -4.48 -21.95
CA TYR A 9 -8.67 -3.69 -22.54
C TYR A 9 -9.11 -2.52 -21.63
N TYR A 10 -9.36 -2.77 -20.34
CA TYR A 10 -9.74 -1.71 -19.41
C TYR A 10 -8.66 -0.66 -19.24
N LEU A 11 -7.38 -1.07 -19.19
CA LEU A 11 -6.28 -0.11 -19.13
C LEU A 11 -6.18 0.71 -20.42
N HIS A 12 -6.42 0.11 -21.59
CA HIS A 12 -6.52 0.84 -22.85
C HIS A 12 -7.65 1.86 -22.83
N GLN A 13 -8.86 1.49 -22.40
CA GLN A 13 -9.99 2.41 -22.31
C GLN A 13 -9.72 3.55 -21.33
N TRP A 14 -9.11 3.24 -20.18
CA TRP A 14 -8.74 4.23 -19.17
C TRP A 14 -7.67 5.23 -19.65
N LEU A 15 -6.76 4.81 -20.52
CA LEU A 15 -5.79 5.69 -21.19
C LEU A 15 -6.47 6.55 -22.27
N GLN A 16 -7.37 5.95 -23.06
CA GLN A 16 -8.12 6.66 -24.11
C GLN A 16 -8.98 7.77 -23.54
N SER A 17 -9.67 7.53 -22.42
CA SER A 17 -10.48 8.56 -21.74
C SER A 17 -9.65 9.76 -21.23
N ARG A 18 -8.31 9.64 -21.21
CA ARG A 18 -7.35 10.69 -20.82
C ARG A 18 -6.57 11.25 -22.01
N ASN A 19 -7.06 11.06 -23.24
CA ASN A 19 -6.43 11.50 -24.49
C ASN A 19 -5.02 10.90 -24.69
N ILE A 20 -4.79 9.69 -24.19
CA ILE A 20 -3.57 8.91 -24.41
C ILE A 20 -3.93 7.80 -25.39
N SER A 21 -3.78 8.06 -26.68
CA SER A 21 -3.97 7.08 -27.74
C SER A 21 -2.66 6.34 -28.06
N SER A 22 -2.81 5.12 -28.60
CA SER A 22 -1.71 4.35 -29.19
C SER A 22 -0.55 3.97 -28.24
N PHE A 23 -0.79 3.96 -26.92
CA PHE A 23 0.18 3.44 -25.96
C PHE A 23 0.15 1.90 -25.94
N PRO A 24 1.25 1.21 -26.25
CA PRO A 24 1.26 -0.25 -26.27
C PRO A 24 1.18 -0.81 -24.85
N ILE A 25 0.24 -1.73 -24.62
CA ILE A 25 0.09 -2.45 -23.36
C ILE A 25 0.35 -3.92 -23.64
N TYR A 26 1.28 -4.52 -22.91
CA TYR A 26 1.57 -5.94 -22.95
C TYR A 26 1.20 -6.55 -21.59
N TYR A 27 0.70 -7.78 -21.59
CA TYR A 27 0.41 -8.52 -20.36
C TYR A 27 1.09 -9.89 -20.40
N PHE A 28 1.43 -10.38 -19.23
CA PHE A 28 1.92 -11.73 -19.00
C PHE A 28 1.15 -12.33 -17.83
N ILE A 29 0.91 -13.63 -17.89
CA ILE A 29 0.26 -14.42 -16.85
C ILE A 29 1.35 -15.31 -16.26
N ALA A 30 1.69 -15.09 -15.00
CA ALA A 30 2.76 -15.80 -14.32
C ALA A 30 2.21 -16.69 -13.20
N PHE A 31 2.61 -17.96 -13.18
CA PHE A 31 2.39 -18.84 -12.04
C PHE A 31 3.59 -18.78 -11.09
N SER A 32 3.34 -18.49 -9.82
CA SER A 32 4.39 -18.35 -8.80
C SER A 32 5.04 -19.68 -8.43
N GLU A 33 4.30 -20.78 -8.55
CA GLU A 33 4.73 -22.11 -8.15
C GLU A 33 5.19 -22.88 -9.38
N SER A 34 6.48 -23.22 -9.44
CA SER A 34 7.12 -23.91 -10.59
C SER A 34 6.66 -25.37 -10.74
N SER A 35 6.08 -25.96 -9.68
CA SER A 35 5.46 -27.28 -9.75
C SER A 35 4.04 -27.30 -10.35
N THR A 36 3.46 -26.13 -10.67
CA THR A 36 2.12 -26.05 -11.25
C THR A 36 2.09 -26.64 -12.66
N ILE A 37 1.35 -27.72 -12.89
CA ILE A 37 1.22 -28.28 -14.25
C ILE A 37 0.29 -27.39 -15.09
N ILE A 38 0.85 -26.72 -16.10
CA ILE A 38 0.09 -25.92 -17.06
C ILE A 38 -0.37 -26.84 -18.20
N ASN A 39 -1.63 -27.26 -18.16
CA ASN A 39 -2.25 -28.03 -19.24
C ASN A 39 -3.04 -27.09 -20.15
N VAL A 40 -2.59 -26.92 -21.39
CA VAL A 40 -3.22 -26.05 -22.37
C VAL A 40 -4.13 -26.88 -23.28
N LYS A 41 -5.39 -26.48 -23.39
CA LYS A 41 -6.33 -27.05 -24.37
C LYS A 41 -6.54 -26.04 -25.51
N GLY A 42 -6.08 -26.37 -26.72
CA GLY A 42 -6.22 -25.51 -27.89
C GLY A 42 -4.86 -25.01 -28.41
N ASP A 43 -4.78 -23.72 -28.70
CA ASP A 43 -3.59 -23.10 -29.30
C ASP A 43 -2.48 -22.87 -28.24
N GLU A 44 -1.60 -23.87 -28.12
CA GLU A 44 -0.44 -23.85 -27.22
C GLU A 44 0.55 -22.73 -27.54
N ASP A 45 0.74 -22.41 -28.83
CA ASP A 45 1.72 -21.41 -29.26
C ASP A 45 1.29 -20.00 -28.86
N THR A 46 0.02 -19.66 -29.03
CA THR A 46 -0.50 -18.35 -28.65
C THR A 46 -0.54 -18.19 -27.14
N ILE A 47 -0.94 -19.24 -26.41
CA ILE A 47 -1.01 -19.22 -24.95
C ILE A 47 0.39 -19.18 -24.33
N GLY A 48 1.33 -19.95 -24.88
CA GLY A 48 2.72 -20.01 -24.43
C GLY A 48 3.46 -18.67 -24.53
N LYS A 49 3.04 -17.76 -25.41
CA LYS A 49 3.63 -16.41 -25.52
C LYS A 49 3.28 -15.50 -24.34
N VAL A 50 2.13 -15.69 -23.70
CA VAL A 50 1.65 -14.83 -22.61
C VAL A 50 1.64 -15.52 -21.25
N VAL A 51 1.57 -16.85 -21.20
CA VAL A 51 1.58 -17.64 -19.97
C VAL A 51 2.97 -18.24 -19.71
N SER A 52 3.47 -18.15 -18.47
CA SER A 52 4.67 -18.84 -18.00
C SER A 52 4.72 -18.99 -16.49
N TYR A 53 5.80 -19.59 -16.00
CA TYR A 53 6.19 -19.46 -14.60
C TYR A 53 6.82 -18.09 -14.34
N ILE A 54 6.85 -17.69 -13.07
CA ILE A 54 7.41 -16.40 -12.64
C ILE A 54 8.91 -16.25 -13.00
N ASP A 55 9.66 -17.35 -12.96
CA ASP A 55 11.10 -17.37 -13.23
C ASP A 55 11.45 -17.00 -14.69
N ASP A 56 10.52 -17.20 -15.61
CA ASP A 56 10.70 -16.89 -17.04
C ASP A 56 10.38 -15.42 -17.38
N ILE A 57 9.67 -14.70 -16.50
CA ILE A 57 9.22 -13.33 -16.74
C ILE A 57 10.38 -12.37 -16.99
N PRO A 58 11.49 -12.38 -16.22
CA PRO A 58 12.65 -11.52 -16.51
C PRO A 58 13.16 -11.68 -17.95
N LEU A 59 13.31 -12.92 -18.42
CA LEU A 59 13.79 -13.20 -19.78
C LEU A 59 12.80 -12.71 -20.84
N ARG A 60 11.49 -12.88 -20.60
CA ARG A 60 10.44 -12.37 -21.50
C ARG A 60 10.43 -10.84 -21.58
N LEU A 61 10.61 -10.16 -20.46
CA LEU A 61 10.72 -8.70 -20.40
C LEU A 61 11.96 -8.20 -21.15
N MET A 62 13.11 -8.87 -21.01
CA MET A 62 14.32 -8.53 -21.77
C MET A 62 14.08 -8.63 -23.28
N LYS A 63 13.53 -9.76 -23.76
CA LYS A 63 13.20 -9.95 -25.18
C LYS A 63 12.20 -8.90 -25.70
N LEU A 64 11.17 -8.58 -24.91
CA LEU A 64 10.19 -7.55 -25.26
C LEU A 64 10.86 -6.17 -25.38
N ASN A 65 11.70 -5.80 -24.42
CA ASN A 65 12.41 -4.52 -24.41
C ASN A 65 13.37 -4.39 -25.60
N GLU A 66 14.08 -5.45 -25.96
CA GLU A 66 14.92 -5.47 -27.16
C GLU A 66 14.10 -5.26 -28.44
N ASN A 67 12.96 -5.96 -28.56
CA ASN A 67 12.07 -5.83 -29.71
C ASN A 67 11.46 -4.42 -29.81
N ILE A 68 11.13 -3.79 -28.68
CA ILE A 68 10.63 -2.40 -28.66
C ILE A 68 11.75 -1.43 -29.06
N SER A 69 12.95 -1.59 -28.49
CA SER A 69 14.09 -0.71 -28.73
C SER A 69 14.55 -0.73 -30.19
N LYS A 70 14.48 -1.89 -30.84
CA LYS A 70 14.84 -2.05 -32.27
C LYS A 70 13.85 -1.36 -33.21
N ASN A 71 12.58 -1.25 -32.83
CA ASN A 71 11.49 -0.88 -33.74
C ASN A 71 10.86 0.49 -33.46
N ARG A 72 11.22 1.18 -32.37
CA ARG A 72 10.55 2.43 -31.97
C ARG A 72 11.48 3.43 -31.31
N ILE A 73 11.33 4.70 -31.69
CA ILE A 73 11.79 5.84 -30.90
C ILE A 73 10.89 5.96 -29.67
N VAL A 74 11.48 5.94 -28.48
CA VAL A 74 10.73 6.11 -27.23
C VAL A 74 10.15 7.52 -27.18
N ASN A 75 8.83 7.64 -27.28
CA ASN A 75 8.14 8.93 -27.12
C ASN A 75 8.10 9.31 -25.63
N LEU A 76 9.12 10.05 -25.19
CA LEU A 76 9.25 10.51 -23.80
C LEU A 76 8.06 11.37 -23.35
N THR A 77 7.47 12.15 -24.25
CA THR A 77 6.28 12.95 -23.97
C THR A 77 5.08 12.06 -23.63
N LEU A 78 4.87 10.98 -24.39
CA LEU A 78 3.81 10.01 -24.15
C LEU A 78 4.05 9.25 -22.84
N LYS A 79 5.29 8.81 -22.58
CA LYS A 79 5.69 8.20 -21.30
C LYS A 79 5.32 9.11 -20.13
N ASN A 80 5.70 10.38 -20.18
CA ASN A 80 5.43 11.34 -19.10
C ASN A 80 3.94 11.66 -18.95
N LYS A 81 3.12 11.56 -20.01
CA LYS A 81 1.66 11.65 -19.91
C LYS A 81 1.08 10.46 -19.14
N VAL A 82 1.49 9.24 -19.50
CA VAL A 82 1.04 8.00 -18.83
C VAL A 82 1.44 8.01 -17.35
N VAL A 83 2.70 8.30 -17.04
CA VAL A 83 3.18 8.36 -15.65
C VAL A 83 2.37 9.38 -14.85
N ARG A 84 2.14 10.59 -15.38
CA ARG A 84 1.32 11.59 -14.68
C ARG A 84 -0.13 11.18 -14.52
N ALA A 85 -0.71 10.51 -15.51
CA ALA A 85 -2.08 9.99 -15.41
C ALA A 85 -2.17 8.94 -14.29
N ILE A 86 -1.25 7.98 -14.25
CA ILE A 86 -1.22 6.94 -13.21
C ILE A 86 -1.01 7.58 -11.84
N MET A 87 -0.01 8.45 -11.69
CA MET A 87 0.29 9.10 -10.42
C MET A 87 -0.82 10.02 -9.89
N ARG A 88 -1.70 10.52 -10.75
CA ARG A 88 -2.86 11.35 -10.34
C ARG A 88 -4.01 10.53 -9.79
N GLU A 89 -4.14 9.28 -10.23
CA GLU A 89 -5.31 8.43 -9.99
C GLU A 89 -4.96 7.27 -9.06
N CYS A 90 -3.66 7.01 -8.88
CA CYS A 90 -3.13 6.13 -7.85
C CYS A 90 -3.27 6.84 -6.50
N GLU A 91 -4.43 6.71 -5.89
CA GLU A 91 -4.69 7.14 -4.53
C GLU A 91 -4.44 5.98 -3.56
N ASP A 92 -4.00 6.31 -2.34
CA ASP A 92 -3.97 5.34 -1.24
C ASP A 92 -5.38 4.74 -1.10
N PHE A 93 -5.48 3.42 -1.01
CA PHE A 93 -6.75 2.73 -0.78
C PHE A 93 -7.35 3.17 0.56
N ASP A 94 -8.24 4.16 0.50
CA ASP A 94 -8.92 4.76 1.64
C ASP A 94 -10.27 4.08 1.83
N TYR A 95 -10.23 2.94 2.50
CA TYR A 95 -11.40 2.12 2.75
C TYR A 95 -11.79 2.25 4.22
N ASP A 96 -13.02 2.69 4.48
CA ASP A 96 -13.57 2.73 5.83
C ASP A 96 -13.87 1.29 6.29
N ILE A 97 -12.82 0.63 6.79
CA ILE A 97 -12.87 -0.74 7.26
C ILE A 97 -13.86 -0.88 8.42
N LEU A 98 -13.99 0.15 9.27
CA LEU A 98 -14.92 0.14 10.38
C LEU A 98 -16.36 0.13 9.89
N ALA A 99 -16.71 0.98 8.93
CA ALA A 99 -18.05 1.00 8.32
C ALA A 99 -18.39 -0.32 7.62
N THR A 100 -17.41 -0.96 7.00
CA THR A 100 -17.58 -2.24 6.29
C THR A 100 -17.97 -3.38 7.23
N PHE A 101 -17.39 -3.39 8.43
CA PHE A 101 -17.66 -4.41 9.44
C PHE A 101 -18.68 -3.95 10.50
N ASP A 102 -19.34 -2.81 10.29
CA ASP A 102 -20.29 -2.18 11.24
C ASP A 102 -19.70 -1.98 12.65
N ILE A 103 -18.41 -1.65 12.72
CA ILE A 103 -17.69 -1.38 13.97
C ILE A 103 -17.73 0.12 14.25
N LYS A 104 -18.13 0.52 15.45
CA LYS A 104 -18.11 1.91 15.88
C LYS A 104 -16.74 2.27 16.45
N LYS A 105 -16.31 3.52 16.23
CA LYS A 105 -15.01 4.01 16.72
C LYS A 105 -14.82 3.88 18.24
N ASN A 106 -15.90 3.92 19.01
CA ASN A 106 -15.88 3.76 20.46
C ASN A 106 -15.75 2.29 20.92
N GLU A 107 -15.89 1.32 20.02
CA GLU A 107 -15.62 -0.10 20.28
C GLU A 107 -14.14 -0.44 20.12
N ILE A 108 -13.36 0.45 19.50
CA ILE A 108 -11.91 0.34 19.42
C ILE A 108 -11.31 0.71 20.78
N LEU A 109 -10.72 -0.29 21.43
CA LEU A 109 -10.06 -0.10 22.72
C LEU A 109 -8.78 0.74 22.55
N PRO A 110 -8.57 1.76 23.39
CA PRO A 110 -7.33 2.53 23.38
C PRO A 110 -6.19 1.75 24.05
N GLY A 111 -4.96 2.06 23.65
CA GLY A 111 -3.74 1.48 24.18
C GLY A 111 -2.73 1.19 23.08
N VAL A 112 -1.72 0.39 23.43
CA VAL A 112 -0.66 0.00 22.51
C VAL A 112 -0.49 -1.51 22.55
N HIS A 113 -0.51 -2.16 21.38
CA HIS A 113 -0.34 -3.62 21.27
C HIS A 113 1.12 -4.03 21.46
N CYS A 114 1.32 -5.06 22.29
CA CYS A 114 2.59 -5.75 22.38
C CYS A 114 2.85 -6.59 21.12
N GLN A 115 4.00 -6.37 20.47
CA GLN A 115 4.37 -7.09 19.25
C GLN A 115 4.80 -8.55 19.48
N GLN A 116 4.90 -8.99 20.74
CA GLN A 116 5.33 -10.34 21.10
C GLN A 116 4.18 -11.23 21.59
N CYS A 117 3.20 -10.66 22.29
CA CYS A 117 2.07 -11.42 22.85
C CYS A 117 0.70 -10.85 22.49
N GLU A 118 0.67 -9.82 21.64
CA GLU A 118 -0.53 -9.15 21.10
C GLU A 118 -1.43 -8.47 22.15
N ASN A 119 -1.08 -8.58 23.43
CA ASN A 119 -1.81 -7.92 24.51
C ASN A 119 -1.84 -6.41 24.31
N LEU A 120 -3.04 -5.84 24.34
CA LEU A 120 -3.26 -4.41 24.36
C LEU A 120 -2.95 -3.88 25.77
N GLY A 121 -1.95 -3.00 25.87
CA GLY A 121 -1.50 -2.44 27.14
C GLY A 121 0.01 -2.55 27.29
N MET A 122 0.69 -1.44 26.99
CA MET A 122 2.11 -1.25 27.25
C MET A 122 2.34 0.06 27.99
N GLU A 123 3.15 0.04 29.03
CA GLU A 123 3.59 1.23 29.76
C GLU A 123 4.71 1.94 29.01
N ARG A 124 4.68 3.28 28.97
CA ARG A 124 5.81 4.06 28.44
C ARG A 124 6.89 4.18 29.52
N LEU A 125 8.06 3.59 29.28
CA LEU A 125 9.23 3.65 30.16
C LEU A 125 10.47 4.07 29.37
N HIS A 126 11.06 5.22 29.72
CA HIS A 126 12.30 5.74 29.11
C HIS A 126 12.31 5.71 27.57
N GLY A 127 11.20 6.11 26.95
CA GLY A 127 11.09 6.11 25.49
C GLY A 127 10.85 4.74 24.84
N LYS A 128 10.54 3.70 25.63
CA LYS A 128 10.14 2.37 25.16
C LYS A 128 8.77 2.02 25.72
N GLY A 129 8.03 1.14 25.04
CA GLY A 129 6.89 0.46 25.63
C GLY A 129 7.35 -0.79 26.37
N ARG A 130 6.85 -1.05 27.58
CA ARG A 130 6.97 -2.32 28.29
C ARG A 130 5.60 -2.97 28.42
N CYS A 131 5.44 -4.21 27.98
CA CYS A 131 4.16 -4.91 28.08
C CYS A 131 3.84 -5.30 29.53
N TYR A 132 2.60 -5.06 29.98
CA TYR A 132 2.13 -5.48 31.31
C TYR A 132 2.02 -7.01 31.45
N LYS A 133 1.77 -7.73 30.35
CA LYS A 133 1.55 -9.19 30.36
C LYS A 133 2.84 -10.00 30.28
N CYS A 134 3.68 -9.74 29.27
CA CYS A 134 4.89 -10.54 29.03
C CYS A 134 6.20 -9.82 29.40
N GLY A 135 6.15 -8.55 29.81
CA GLY A 135 7.35 -7.78 30.16
C GLY A 135 8.23 -7.34 28.99
N ALA A 136 7.87 -7.69 27.74
CA ALA A 136 8.65 -7.35 26.55
C ALA A 136 8.77 -5.84 26.34
N TYR A 137 9.94 -5.40 25.87
CA TYR A 137 10.21 -4.01 25.53
C TYR A 137 10.16 -3.78 24.02
N SER A 138 9.58 -2.66 23.59
CA SER A 138 9.62 -2.22 22.20
C SER A 138 9.89 -0.72 22.11
N LYS A 139 10.82 -0.33 21.24
CA LYS A 139 11.14 1.10 21.01
C LYS A 139 10.08 1.78 20.14
N ASP A 140 9.43 1.02 19.27
CA ASP A 140 8.55 1.45 18.19
C ASP A 140 7.05 1.21 18.47
N ALA A 141 6.68 0.54 19.57
CA ALA A 141 5.29 0.19 19.86
C ALA A 141 4.31 1.38 19.79
N TYR A 142 4.71 2.52 20.34
CA TYR A 142 3.89 3.74 20.33
C TYR A 142 3.80 4.39 18.93
N LEU A 143 4.82 4.22 18.08
CA LEU A 143 4.75 4.67 16.69
C LEU A 143 3.80 3.77 15.88
N LYS A 144 3.81 2.46 16.14
CA LYS A 144 2.86 1.51 15.55
C LYS A 144 1.43 1.79 16.00
N GLY A 145 1.19 2.00 17.29
CA GLY A 145 -0.13 2.39 17.79
C GLY A 145 -0.64 3.69 17.14
N LEU A 146 0.24 4.66 16.88
CA LEU A 146 -0.13 5.86 16.14
C LEU A 146 -0.54 5.55 14.68
N GLN A 147 0.11 4.58 14.03
CA GLN A 147 -0.30 4.12 12.69
C GLN A 147 -1.67 3.44 12.75
N ASP A 148 -1.93 2.62 13.77
CA ASP A 148 -3.24 1.98 13.97
C ASP A 148 -4.36 3.02 14.09
N TYR A 149 -4.14 4.10 14.86
CA TYR A 149 -5.07 5.23 14.93
C TYR A 149 -5.37 5.83 13.55
N ILE A 150 -4.33 6.00 12.72
CA ILE A 150 -4.46 6.61 11.40
C ILE A 150 -5.27 5.74 10.45
N LEU A 151 -5.06 4.42 10.52
CA LEU A 151 -5.73 3.45 9.67
C LEU A 151 -7.18 3.21 10.10
N LEU A 152 -7.47 3.23 11.41
CA LEU A 152 -8.78 2.85 11.94
C LEU A 152 -9.68 4.04 12.27
N ILE A 153 -9.12 5.15 12.75
CA ILE A 153 -9.93 6.22 13.37
C ILE A 153 -9.95 7.48 12.51
N SER A 154 -8.77 8.01 12.15
CA SER A 154 -8.67 9.26 11.40
C SER A 154 -7.30 9.46 10.79
N LYS A 155 -7.27 9.90 9.53
CA LYS A 155 -6.07 10.41 8.85
C LYS A 155 -5.42 11.61 9.55
N THR A 156 -6.10 12.19 10.53
CA THR A 156 -5.68 13.38 11.25
C THR A 156 -5.61 13.14 12.75
N ILE A 157 -4.55 13.60 13.41
CA ILE A 157 -4.41 13.47 14.86
C ILE A 157 -4.03 14.78 15.54
N THR A 158 -4.65 15.01 16.71
CA THR A 158 -4.28 16.08 17.64
C THR A 158 -3.49 15.49 18.80
N ASN A 159 -2.76 16.33 19.55
CA ASN A 159 -2.06 15.87 20.75
C ASN A 159 -3.03 15.22 21.77
N LYS A 160 -4.23 15.80 21.93
CA LYS A 160 -5.27 15.26 22.81
C LYS A 160 -5.71 13.86 22.37
N ALA A 161 -6.08 13.69 21.09
CA ALA A 161 -6.49 12.40 20.55
C ALA A 161 -5.38 11.34 20.63
N CYS A 162 -4.13 11.74 20.40
CA CYS A 162 -2.97 10.87 20.56
C CYS A 162 -2.83 10.35 22.00
N ARG A 163 -2.99 11.23 22.99
CA ARG A 163 -2.96 10.81 24.41
C ARG A 163 -4.11 9.89 24.76
N GLU A 164 -5.32 10.22 24.35
CA GLU A 164 -6.52 9.42 24.62
C GLU A 164 -6.41 8.04 23.98
N PHE A 165 -5.95 7.96 22.74
CA PHE A 165 -5.82 6.69 22.03
C PHE A 165 -4.64 5.85 22.53
N LEU A 166 -3.46 6.43 22.73
CA LEU A 166 -2.25 5.69 23.16
C LEU A 166 -2.15 5.55 24.69
N GLN A 167 -3.12 6.09 25.44
CA GLN A 167 -3.13 6.09 26.91
C GLN A 167 -1.87 6.74 27.52
N LEU A 168 -1.49 7.90 26.98
CA LEU A 168 -0.34 8.69 27.45
C LEU A 168 -0.77 9.77 28.42
N ASN A 169 -0.02 9.93 29.52
CA ASN A 169 -0.28 10.96 30.51
C ASN A 169 0.37 12.31 30.14
N ASP A 170 1.54 12.29 29.49
CA ASP A 170 2.29 13.50 29.16
C ASP A 170 2.00 14.02 27.74
N ARG A 171 1.68 15.33 27.66
CA ARG A 171 1.55 16.08 26.40
C ARG A 171 2.85 16.09 25.59
N HIS A 172 4.01 16.13 26.25
CA HIS A 172 5.30 16.20 25.56
C HIS A 172 5.67 14.86 24.95
N GLU A 173 5.35 13.74 25.61
CA GLU A 173 5.50 12.40 25.04
C GLU A 173 4.65 12.21 23.79
N ALA A 174 3.37 12.57 23.85
CA ALA A 174 2.49 12.51 22.69
C ALA A 174 3.00 13.37 21.53
N LEU A 175 3.48 14.59 21.83
CA LEU A 175 4.06 15.46 20.81
C LEU A 175 5.35 14.87 20.22
N HIS A 176 6.18 14.23 21.04
CA HIS A 176 7.40 13.58 20.59
C HIS A 176 7.08 12.39 19.68
N ILE A 177 6.13 11.52 20.04
CA ILE A 177 5.71 10.38 19.22
C ILE A 177 5.16 10.86 17.87
N ILE A 178 4.29 11.87 17.88
CA ILE A 178 3.76 12.46 16.65
C ILE A 178 4.89 13.04 15.78
N LYS A 179 5.83 13.79 16.37
CA LYS A 179 6.97 14.37 15.64
C LYS A 179 7.94 13.31 15.09
N SER A 180 8.09 12.21 15.80
CA SER A 180 8.94 11.08 15.41
C SER A 180 8.28 10.18 14.37
N SER A 181 7.03 10.45 14.00
CA SER A 181 6.34 9.79 12.88
C SER A 181 6.57 10.55 11.56
N HIS A 182 6.47 9.87 10.42
CA HIS A 182 6.56 10.48 9.10
C HIS A 182 5.30 11.30 8.70
N LEU A 183 4.55 11.83 9.67
CA LEU A 183 3.35 12.63 9.45
C LEU A 183 3.70 14.10 9.22
N PHE A 184 2.95 14.77 8.35
CA PHE A 184 3.15 16.17 7.99
C PHE A 184 2.23 17.10 8.80
N ILE A 185 2.73 18.30 9.15
CA ILE A 185 1.99 19.31 9.92
C ILE A 185 1.18 20.24 9.00
N LYS A 186 -0.12 20.39 9.25
CA LYS A 186 -0.88 21.55 8.77
C LYS A 186 -0.79 22.69 9.80
N LYS A 187 0.13 23.64 9.57
CA LYS A 187 0.54 24.70 10.53
C LYS A 187 -0.60 25.58 11.05
N SER A 188 -1.74 25.67 10.34
CA SER A 188 -2.86 26.52 10.76
C SER A 188 -3.73 25.94 11.88
N ARG A 189 -3.62 24.65 12.23
CA ARG A 189 -4.52 24.00 13.23
C ARG A 189 -3.86 22.93 14.15
N GLN A 190 -2.53 22.77 14.13
CA GLN A 190 -1.83 21.69 14.87
C GLN A 190 -2.38 20.27 14.55
N ILE A 191 -2.75 20.06 13.29
CA ILE A 191 -3.26 18.77 12.79
C ILE A 191 -2.14 18.07 12.01
N TRP A 192 -1.92 16.79 12.30
CA TRP A 192 -0.91 15.96 11.65
C TRP A 192 -1.56 14.94 10.73
N MET A 193 -1.04 14.77 9.52
CA MET A 193 -1.67 13.92 8.49
C MET A 193 -0.64 13.03 7.76
N LYS A 194 -1.08 11.85 7.33
CA LYS A 194 -0.34 11.02 6.38
C LYS A 194 -0.37 11.71 5.00
N LYS A 195 0.74 11.64 4.25
CA LYS A 195 0.85 12.24 2.92
C LYS A 195 -0.10 11.57 1.93
#